data_AF-A0A946CAX5-F1
#
_entry.id   AF-A0A946CAX5-F1
#
_cell.length_a   1.000
_cell.length_b   1.000
_cell.length_c   1.000
_cell.angle_alpha   90.00
_cell.angle_beta   90.00
_cell.angle_gamma   90.00
#
_symmetry.space_group_name_H-M   'P 1'
#
loop_
_entity.id
_entity.type
_entity.pdbx_description
1 polymer ?
#
loop_
_entity_poly.entity_id
_entity_poly.type
_entity_poly.pdbx_seq_one_letter_code
_entity_poly.pdbx_strand_id
1 'polypeptide(L)'
;MSSEYRSTPTETTGMPGGIPFIISNEAAERFSFYGMRTILVIFMTQYLWLMDGLGGEQMSKTQATAYYHDFVAWVYFTPLLGALLADVFLGKYRTIIALSLVYCAGHACLAFMGFTGV
;
A
#
# COMPACT_ATOMS: atom_id res chain seq x y z
N MET A 1 -22.23 38.49 1.39
CA MET A 1 -22.57 37.13 0.92
C MET A 1 -22.39 36.17 2.08
N SER A 2 -23.43 35.94 2.87
CA SER A 2 -23.43 34.95 3.95
C SER A 2 -23.43 33.56 3.30
N SER A 3 -22.33 32.82 3.45
CA SER A 3 -22.26 31.42 3.02
C SER A 3 -23.22 30.62 3.89
N GLU A 4 -24.34 30.21 3.31
CA GLU A 4 -25.33 29.38 3.96
C GLU A 4 -24.73 27.97 4.10
N TYR A 5 -24.41 27.57 5.33
CA TYR A 5 -23.95 26.21 5.60
C TYR A 5 -25.10 25.24 5.31
N ARG A 6 -24.90 24.36 4.33
CA ARG A 6 -25.92 23.37 3.94
C ARG A 6 -26.08 22.34 5.06
N SER A 7 -27.27 22.26 5.63
CA SER A 7 -27.62 21.31 6.71
C SER A 7 -28.05 19.94 6.20
N THR A 8 -28.29 19.80 4.90
CA THR A 8 -28.63 18.54 4.25
C THR A 8 -27.83 18.35 2.95
N PRO A 9 -27.48 17.09 2.60
CA PRO A 9 -26.95 16.79 1.28
C PRO A 9 -27.94 17.22 0.19
N THR A 10 -27.43 17.62 -0.98
CA THR A 10 -28.29 17.75 -2.16
C THR A 10 -29.01 16.44 -2.42
N GLU A 11 -30.33 16.49 -2.59
CA GLU A 11 -31.15 15.38 -3.06
C GLU A 11 -30.65 14.96 -4.45
N THR A 12 -29.81 13.93 -4.49
CA THR A 12 -29.33 13.31 -5.73
C THR A 12 -29.89 11.90 -5.82
N THR A 13 -30.43 11.55 -6.98
CA THR A 13 -30.98 10.20 -7.24
C THR A 13 -29.90 9.12 -7.38
N GLY A 14 -28.63 9.52 -7.49
CA GLY A 14 -27.48 8.62 -7.62
C GLY A 14 -26.37 8.90 -6.59
N MET A 15 -25.33 8.07 -6.63
CA MET A 15 -24.14 8.25 -5.80
C MET A 15 -23.37 9.51 -6.22
N PRO A 16 -22.82 10.28 -5.26
CA PRO A 16 -21.91 11.38 -5.55
C PRO A 16 -20.80 10.98 -6.52
N GLY A 17 -20.50 11.84 -7.50
CA GLY A 17 -19.57 11.53 -8.59
C GLY A 17 -18.14 11.17 -8.18
N GLY A 18 -17.73 11.49 -6.94
CA GLY A 18 -16.44 11.08 -6.38
C GLY A 18 -16.37 9.62 -5.90
N ILE A 19 -17.52 9.00 -5.59
CA ILE A 19 -17.58 7.66 -4.99
C ILE A 19 -17.01 6.57 -5.94
N PRO A 20 -17.36 6.54 -7.24
CA PRO A 20 -16.81 5.54 -8.15
C PRO A 20 -15.27 5.54 -8.18
N PHE A 21 -14.65 6.73 -8.18
CA PHE A 21 -13.19 6.86 -8.17
C PHE A 21 -12.56 6.32 -6.88
N ILE A 22 -13.17 6.60 -5.73
CA ILE A 22 -12.70 6.09 -4.43
C ILE A 22 -12.79 4.57 -4.39
N ILE A 23 -13.90 4.00 -4.86
CA ILE A 23 -14.11 2.54 -4.90
C ILE A 23 -13.08 1.87 -5.81
N SER A 24 -12.88 2.41 -7.02
CA SER A 24 -11.90 1.86 -7.96
C SER A 24 -10.47 1.94 -7.40
N ASN A 25 -10.11 3.04 -6.73
CA ASN A 25 -8.82 3.18 -6.08
C ASN A 25 -8.63 2.14 -4.96
N GLU A 26 -9.59 2.04 -4.02
CA GLU A 26 -9.53 1.07 -2.92
C GLU A 26 -9.45 -0.37 -3.44
N ALA A 27 -10.21 -0.69 -4.51
CA ALA A 27 -10.16 -2.01 -5.13
C ALA A 27 -8.79 -2.32 -5.73
N ALA A 28 -8.17 -1.36 -6.42
CA ALA A 28 -6.84 -1.52 -6.99
C ALA A 28 -5.76 -1.69 -5.90
N GLU A 29 -5.82 -0.89 -4.83
CA GLU A 29 -4.90 -0.99 -3.70
C GLU A 29 -5.02 -2.35 -2.99
N ARG A 30 -6.25 -2.81 -2.71
CA ARG A 30 -6.48 -4.12 -2.10
C ARG A 30 -6.05 -5.29 -2.97
N PHE A 31 -6.37 -5.25 -4.26
CA PHE A 31 -5.92 -6.28 -5.21
C PHE A 31 -4.39 -6.42 -5.17
N SER A 32 -3.70 -5.29 -5.24
CA SER A 32 -2.25 -5.25 -5.20
C SER A 32 -1.69 -5.71 -3.85
N PHE A 33 -2.32 -5.33 -2.73
CA PHE A 33 -1.86 -5.70 -1.38
C PHE A 33 -1.97 -7.20 -1.13
N TYR A 34 -3.12 -7.79 -1.42
CA TYR A 34 -3.30 -9.24 -1.25
C TYR A 34 -2.45 -10.03 -2.25
N GLY A 35 -2.26 -9.54 -3.47
CA GLY A 35 -1.36 -10.14 -4.46
C GLY A 35 0.09 -10.19 -3.98
N MET A 36 0.63 -9.08 -3.48
CA MET A 36 1.99 -9.04 -2.94
C MET A 36 2.13 -9.91 -1.68
N ARG A 37 1.13 -9.87 -0.78
CA ARG A 37 1.15 -10.62 0.47
C ARG A 37 1.27 -12.14 0.27
N THR A 38 0.66 -12.70 -0.77
CA THR A 38 0.71 -14.15 -1.04
C THR A 38 2.06 -14.60 -1.60
N ILE A 39 2.70 -13.78 -2.42
CA ILE A 39 3.97 -14.12 -3.08
C ILE A 39 5.20 -13.77 -2.22
N LEU A 40 5.08 -12.87 -1.25
CA LEU A 40 6.23 -12.31 -0.52
C LEU A 40 7.09 -13.36 0.20
N VAL A 41 6.47 -14.33 0.89
CA VAL A 41 7.23 -15.38 1.61
C VAL A 41 7.95 -16.32 0.63
N ILE A 42 7.33 -16.63 -0.51
CA ILE A 42 7.95 -17.43 -1.57
C ILE A 42 9.12 -16.65 -2.17
N PHE A 43 8.93 -15.36 -2.40
CA PHE A 43 9.96 -14.44 -2.88
C PHE A 43 11.19 -14.43 -1.96
N MET A 44 10.98 -14.24 -0.66
CA MET A 44 12.07 -14.21 0.34
C MET A 44 12.82 -15.55 0.45
N THR A 45 12.13 -16.68 0.33
CA THR A 45 12.74 -18.02 0.52
C THR A 45 13.37 -18.60 -0.75
N GLN A 46 12.88 -18.24 -1.95
CA GLN A 46 13.30 -18.87 -3.21
C GLN A 46 14.08 -17.94 -4.13
N TYR A 47 13.81 -16.63 -4.10
CA TYR A 47 14.35 -15.69 -5.10
C TYR A 47 15.35 -14.70 -4.51
N LEU A 48 15.18 -14.28 -3.25
CA LEU A 48 16.03 -13.26 -2.63
C LEU A 48 17.52 -13.67 -2.55
N TRP A 49 17.80 -14.94 -2.25
CA TRP A 49 19.18 -15.45 -2.15
C TRP A 49 19.85 -15.64 -3.52
N LEU A 50 19.06 -15.84 -4.58
CA LEU A 50 19.57 -16.00 -5.95
C LEU A 50 20.11 -14.69 -6.51
N MET A 51 19.58 -13.55 -6.03
CA MET A 51 19.97 -12.21 -6.45
C MET A 51 21.31 -11.74 -5.88
N ASP A 52 21.80 -12.37 -4.79
CA ASP A 52 22.95 -11.82 -4.06
C ASP A 52 24.28 -12.05 -4.78
N GLY A 53 24.35 -12.93 -5.79
CA GLY A 53 25.57 -13.20 -6.59
C GLY A 53 26.81 -13.66 -5.78
N LEU A 54 26.70 -13.72 -4.45
CA LEU A 54 27.76 -13.83 -3.45
C LEU A 54 27.54 -15.05 -2.53
N GLY A 55 26.55 -15.90 -2.81
CA GLY A 55 26.33 -17.12 -2.03
C GLY A 55 25.66 -16.90 -0.68
N GLY A 56 24.73 -15.94 -0.57
CA GLY A 56 23.88 -15.80 0.60
C GLY A 56 23.09 -17.09 0.88
N GLU A 57 23.01 -17.50 2.15
CA GLU A 57 22.25 -18.69 2.55
C GLU A 57 20.76 -18.53 2.23
N GLN A 58 20.13 -19.63 1.80
CA GLN A 58 18.70 -19.67 1.60
C GLN A 58 17.97 -19.33 2.90
N MET A 59 17.15 -18.28 2.88
CA MET A 59 16.39 -17.88 4.06
C MET A 59 15.43 -19.00 4.47
N SER A 60 15.53 -19.44 5.72
CA SER A 60 14.62 -20.44 6.27
C SER A 60 13.18 -19.91 6.27
N LYS A 61 12.20 -20.78 6.00
CA LYS A 61 10.77 -20.44 6.05
C LYS A 61 10.37 -19.77 7.37
N THR A 62 10.98 -20.18 8.49
CA THR A 62 10.72 -19.60 9.81
C THR A 62 11.14 -18.13 9.87
N GLN A 63 12.32 -17.80 9.32
CA GLN A 63 12.83 -16.42 9.29
C GLN A 63 12.00 -15.55 8.33
N ALA A 64 11.69 -16.04 7.13
CA ALA A 64 10.85 -15.32 6.17
C ALA A 64 9.44 -15.04 6.74
N THR A 65 8.89 -15.98 7.50
CA THR A 65 7.59 -15.80 8.16
C THR A 65 7.66 -14.76 9.28
N ALA A 66 8.76 -14.71 10.04
CA ALA A 66 8.97 -13.66 11.05
C ALA A 66 8.99 -12.26 10.41
N TYR A 67 9.82 -12.06 9.37
CA TYR A 67 9.86 -10.79 8.63
C TYR A 67 8.52 -10.41 8.01
N TYR A 68 7.78 -11.39 7.51
CA TYR A 68 6.43 -11.18 7.01
C TYR A 68 5.47 -10.69 8.12
N HIS A 69 5.53 -11.27 9.32
CA HIS A 69 4.71 -10.81 10.44
C HIS A 69 5.09 -9.41 10.89
N ASP A 70 6.37 -9.09 10.94
CA ASP A 70 6.85 -7.74 11.24
C ASP A 70 6.35 -6.74 10.19
N PHE A 71 6.46 -7.08 8.90
CA PHE A 71 5.93 -6.27 7.81
C PHE A 71 4.42 -6.03 7.97
N VAL A 72 3.64 -7.08 8.25
CA VAL A 72 2.19 -6.95 8.46
C VAL A 72 1.89 -6.07 9.68
N ALA A 73 2.64 -6.21 10.78
CA ALA A 73 2.48 -5.35 11.96
C ALA A 73 2.70 -3.87 11.61
N TRP A 74 3.75 -3.56 10.83
CA TRP A 74 4.01 -2.21 10.35
C TRP A 74 2.92 -1.69 9.42
N VAL A 75 2.39 -2.51 8.52
CA VAL A 75 1.27 -2.13 7.62
C VAL A 75 0.02 -1.75 8.39
N TYR A 76 -0.24 -2.37 9.54
CA TYR A 76 -1.38 -1.99 10.40
C TYR A 76 -1.05 -0.81 11.33
N PHE A 77 0.21 -0.55 11.62
CA PHE A 77 0.65 0.55 12.48
C PHE A 77 0.79 1.89 11.74
N THR A 78 1.38 1.90 10.54
CA THR A 78 1.64 3.12 9.77
C THR A 78 0.39 3.93 9.38
N PRO A 79 -0.82 3.36 9.18
CA PRO A 79 -2.02 4.14 8.93
C PRO A 79 -2.40 5.02 10.11
N LEU A 80 -2.10 4.61 11.35
CA LEU A 80 -2.33 5.44 12.53
C LEU A 80 -1.48 6.73 12.48
N LEU A 81 -0.21 6.58 12.13
CA LEU A 81 0.69 7.73 11.93
C LEU A 81 0.27 8.57 10.72
N GLY A 82 -0.14 7.93 9.62
CA GLY A 82 -0.63 8.60 8.42
C GLY A 82 -1.89 9.43 8.67
N ALA A 83 -2.83 8.92 9.48
CA ALA A 83 -4.04 9.62 9.87
C ALA A 83 -3.72 10.87 10.70
N LEU A 84 -2.83 10.75 11.69
CA LEU A 84 -2.38 11.90 12.50
C LEU A 84 -1.73 12.98 11.63
N LEU A 85 -0.89 12.59 10.68
CA LEU A 85 -0.25 13.52 9.73
C LEU A 85 -1.26 14.18 8.78
N ALA A 86 -2.27 13.42 8.34
CA ALA A 86 -3.33 13.93 7.47
C ALA A 86 -4.20 14.97 8.18
N ASP A 87 -4.54 14.73 9.44
CA ASP A 87 -5.44 15.59 10.21
C ASP A 87 -4.75 16.87 10.70
N VAL A 88 -3.44 16.82 11.00
CA VAL A 88 -2.72 17.98 11.57
C VAL A 88 -2.03 18.84 10.53
N PHE A 89 -1.44 18.26 9.47
CA PHE A 89 -0.49 19.00 8.62
C PHE A 89 -0.85 19.06 7.14
N LEU A 90 -1.15 17.91 6.53
CA LEU A 90 -1.14 17.77 5.06
C LEU A 90 -2.52 17.80 4.42
N GLY A 91 -3.57 17.53 5.20
CA GLY A 91 -4.91 17.29 4.69
C GLY A 91 -5.04 15.91 4.04
N LYS A 92 -6.29 15.44 3.94
CA LYS A 92 -6.63 14.08 3.50
C LYS A 92 -6.18 13.78 2.07
N TYR A 93 -6.44 14.69 1.13
CA TYR A 93 -6.13 14.48 -0.29
C TYR A 93 -4.62 14.32 -0.57
N ARG A 94 -3.79 15.23 -0.03
CA ARG A 94 -2.33 15.18 -0.26
C ARG A 94 -1.71 13.95 0.39
N THR A 95 -2.21 13.54 1.55
CA THR A 95 -1.74 12.34 2.24
C THR A 95 -2.07 11.09 1.44
N ILE A 96 -3.29 10.97 0.91
CA ILE A 96 -3.68 9.83 0.06
C ILE A 96 -2.76 9.72 -1.16
N ILE A 97 -2.56 10.82 -1.91
CA ILE A 97 -1.70 10.80 -3.10
C ILE A 97 -0.24 10.44 -2.74
N ALA A 98 0.30 11.00 -1.67
CA ALA A 98 1.67 10.68 -1.23
C ALA A 98 1.83 9.20 -0.87
N LEU A 99 0.87 8.61 -0.14
CA LEU A 99 0.87 7.20 0.21
C LEU A 99 0.73 6.30 -1.03
N SER A 100 -0.17 6.65 -1.96
CA SER A 100 -0.32 5.91 -3.21
C SER A 100 0.96 5.92 -4.05
N LEU A 101 1.72 7.03 -4.06
CA LEU A 101 3.02 7.10 -4.74
C LEU A 101 4.07 6.19 -4.09
N VAL A 102 4.15 6.17 -2.75
CA VAL A 102 5.04 5.25 -2.02
C VAL A 102 4.68 3.80 -2.32
N TYR A 103 3.39 3.50 -2.39
CA TYR A 103 2.89 2.18 -2.73
C TYR A 103 3.33 1.77 -4.14
N CYS A 104 3.11 2.62 -5.14
CA CYS A 104 3.58 2.40 -6.52
C CYS A 104 5.10 2.22 -6.59
N ALA A 105 5.87 3.01 -5.85
CA ALA A 105 7.32 2.88 -5.79
C ALA A 105 7.75 1.52 -5.22
N GLY A 106 7.10 1.04 -4.15
CA GLY A 106 7.37 -0.30 -3.58
C GLY A 106 7.10 -1.42 -4.58
N HIS A 107 5.98 -1.35 -5.30
CA HIS A 107 5.68 -2.31 -6.37
C HIS A 107 6.66 -2.22 -7.55
N ALA A 108 7.09 -1.01 -7.91
CA ALA A 108 8.13 -0.83 -8.92
C ALA A 108 9.45 -1.47 -8.49
N CYS A 109 9.88 -1.30 -7.23
CA CYS A 109 11.07 -1.97 -6.70
C CYS A 109 10.97 -3.50 -6.80
N LEU A 110 9.82 -4.07 -6.41
CA LEU A 110 9.58 -5.52 -6.55
C LEU A 110 9.59 -5.97 -8.03
N ALA A 111 9.03 -5.17 -8.93
CA ALA A 111 9.00 -5.48 -10.36
C ALA A 111 10.40 -5.40 -11.00
N PHE A 112 11.19 -4.36 -10.67
CA PHE A 112 12.55 -4.19 -11.19
C PHE A 112 13.50 -5.26 -10.66
N MET A 113 13.28 -5.77 -9.46
CA MET A 113 14.07 -6.87 -8.90
C MET A 113 13.99 -8.15 -9.76
N GLY A 114 12.84 -8.41 -10.39
CA GLY A 114 12.69 -9.49 -11.38
C GLY A 114 13.33 -9.20 -12.73
N PHE A 115 13.67 -7.95 -13.05
CA PHE A 115 14.32 -7.55 -14.31
C PHE A 115 15.85 -7.58 -14.21
N THR A 116 16.40 -7.32 -13.03
CA THR A 116 17.86 -7.37 -12.77
C THR A 116 18.35 -8.74 -12.34
N GLY A 117 17.44 -9.67 -12.03
CA GLY A 117 17.76 -11.07 -11.84
C GLY A 117 18.02 -11.76 -13.16
N VAL A 118 19.20 -12.36 -13.32
CA VAL A 118 19.50 -13.34 -14.38
C VAL A 118 18.47 -14.46 -14.37
#